data_AF-A0A4Q3JK85-F1
#
_entry.id   AF-A0A4Q3JK85-F1
#
_cell.length_a   1.000
_cell.length_b   1.000
_cell.length_c   1.000
_cell.angle_alpha   90.00
_cell.angle_beta   90.00
_cell.angle_gamma   90.00
#
_symmetry.space_group_name_H-M   'P 1'
#
loop_
_entity.id
_entity.type
_entity.pdbx_description
1 polymer ?
#
loop_
_entity_poly.entity_id
_entity_poly.type
_entity_poly.pdbx_seq_one_letter_code
_entity_poly.pdbx_strand_id
1 'polypeptide(L)'
;AGLVPSGAPGRQRTVRQLQAGAGLLHDVLRRHDPDNPLVRQAEREVLDRQLDLGRLRLVAARLREHPPRLCALERPSPLAFLLMVERMAAQLSTETLLDRVERMRRQWFA
;
A
#
# COMPACT_ATOMS: atom_id res chain seq x y z
N ALA A 1 -15.87 -3.93 -18.22
CA ALA A 1 -15.45 -4.12 -19.62
C ALA A 1 -14.77 -5.48 -19.76
N GLY A 2 -15.18 -6.31 -20.71
CA GLY A 2 -14.61 -7.66 -20.97
C GLY A 2 -13.31 -7.63 -21.78
N LEU A 3 -12.46 -6.62 -21.55
CA LEU A 3 -11.29 -6.32 -22.38
C LEU A 3 -10.08 -7.20 -22.07
N VAL A 4 -10.08 -7.88 -20.92
CA VAL A 4 -9.12 -8.91 -20.58
C VAL A 4 -9.85 -10.24 -20.64
N PRO A 5 -9.56 -11.11 -21.62
CA PRO A 5 -10.24 -12.39 -21.74
C PRO A 5 -9.97 -13.27 -20.52
N SER A 6 -11.01 -13.84 -19.91
CA SER A 6 -10.93 -14.68 -18.71
C SER A 6 -10.40 -16.10 -18.98
N GLY A 7 -10.25 -16.48 -20.25
CA GLY A 7 -9.88 -17.82 -20.70
C GLY A 7 -10.93 -18.43 -21.64
N ALA A 8 -10.60 -19.58 -22.24
CA ALA A 8 -11.53 -20.35 -23.06
C ALA A 8 -12.33 -21.34 -22.19
N PRO A 9 -13.47 -21.89 -22.65
CA PRO A 9 -14.20 -22.93 -21.93
C PRO A 9 -13.25 -24.09 -21.55
N GLY A 10 -13.19 -24.43 -20.27
CA GLY A 10 -12.29 -25.47 -19.74
C GLY A 10 -10.85 -25.03 -19.41
N ARG A 11 -10.44 -23.80 -19.71
CA ARG A 11 -9.08 -23.29 -19.41
C ARG A 11 -9.13 -21.83 -18.95
N GLN A 12 -9.50 -21.64 -17.69
CA GLN A 12 -9.49 -20.32 -17.04
C GLN A 12 -8.06 -19.82 -16.85
N ARG A 13 -7.85 -18.52 -17.09
CA ARG A 13 -6.57 -17.88 -16.78
C ARG A 13 -6.40 -17.74 -15.28
N THR A 14 -5.17 -17.87 -14.81
CA THR A 14 -4.85 -17.64 -13.40
C THR A 14 -4.96 -16.15 -13.07
N VAL A 15 -5.18 -15.83 -11.79
CA VAL A 15 -5.19 -14.44 -11.28
C VAL A 15 -3.96 -13.67 -11.75
N ARG A 16 -2.77 -14.30 -11.69
CA ARG A 16 -1.51 -13.71 -12.14
C ARG A 16 -1.51 -13.37 -13.64
N GLN A 17 -2.05 -14.25 -14.48
CA GLN A 17 -2.17 -14.02 -15.92
C GLN A 17 -3.16 -12.89 -16.24
N LEU A 18 -4.27 -12.82 -15.50
CA LEU A 18 -5.24 -11.75 -15.64
C LEU A 18 -4.65 -10.39 -15.25
N GLN A 19 -3.91 -10.33 -14.14
CA GLN A 19 -3.25 -9.09 -13.71
C GLN A 19 -2.18 -8.63 -14.69
N ALA A 20 -1.37 -9.55 -15.23
CA ALA A 20 -0.38 -9.22 -16.26
C ALA A 20 -1.07 -8.64 -17.52
N GLY A 21 -2.18 -9.24 -17.96
CA GLY A 21 -2.94 -8.76 -19.11
C GLY A 21 -3.59 -7.39 -18.86
N ALA A 22 -4.15 -7.17 -17.66
CA ALA A 22 -4.73 -5.89 -17.28
C ALA A 22 -3.69 -4.77 -17.21
N GLY A 23 -2.49 -5.05 -16.68
CA GLY A 23 -1.38 -4.10 -16.64
C GLY A 23 -0.91 -3.69 -18.04
N LEU A 24 -0.76 -4.65 -18.95
CA LEU A 24 -0.39 -4.36 -20.34
C LEU A 24 -1.45 -3.51 -21.05
N LEU A 25 -2.74 -3.86 -20.88
CA LEU A 25 -3.84 -3.09 -21.47
C LEU A 25 -3.85 -1.65 -20.97
N HIS A 26 -3.69 -1.46 -19.66
CA HIS A 26 -3.57 -0.13 -19.06
C HIS A 26 -2.40 0.66 -19.67
N ASP A 27 -1.22 0.05 -19.80
CA ASP A 27 -0.04 0.71 -20.37
C ASP A 27 -0.23 1.11 -21.84
N VAL A 28 -0.88 0.26 -22.63
CA VAL A 28 -1.21 0.54 -24.04
C VAL A 28 -2.21 1.70 -24.12
N LEU A 29 -3.30 1.65 -23.37
CA LEU A 29 -4.30 2.72 -23.35
C LEU A 29 -3.64 4.04 -22.93
N ARG A 30 -2.85 4.05 -21.85
CA ARG A 30 -2.16 5.27 -21.39
C ARG A 30 -1.24 5.89 -22.45
N ARG A 31 -0.59 5.08 -23.30
CA ARG A 31 0.33 5.57 -24.34
C ARG A 31 -0.36 6.00 -25.63
N HIS A 32 -1.42 5.32 -26.03
CA HIS A 32 -2.03 5.48 -27.35
C HIS A 32 -3.42 6.11 -27.33
N ASP A 33 -4.09 6.10 -26.19
CA ASP A 33 -5.42 6.69 -25.95
C ASP A 33 -5.49 7.22 -24.50
N PRO A 34 -4.71 8.27 -24.16
CA PRO A 34 -4.63 8.79 -22.78
C PRO A 34 -5.98 9.32 -22.29
N ASP A 35 -6.87 9.73 -23.21
CA ASP A 35 -8.23 10.19 -22.90
C ASP A 35 -9.23 9.03 -22.79
N ASN A 36 -8.77 7.77 -22.78
CA ASN A 36 -9.65 6.63 -22.59
C ASN A 36 -10.36 6.72 -21.22
N PRO A 37 -11.70 6.62 -21.17
CA PRO A 37 -12.44 6.71 -19.91
C PRO A 37 -12.08 5.61 -18.90
N LEU A 38 -11.58 4.45 -19.36
CA LEU A 38 -11.17 3.36 -18.48
C LEU A 38 -9.85 3.66 -17.74
N VAL A 39 -8.94 4.43 -18.34
CA VAL A 39 -7.72 4.88 -17.67
C VAL A 39 -8.12 5.86 -16.55
N ARG A 40 -8.93 6.87 -16.87
CA ARG A 40 -9.45 7.81 -15.85
C ARG A 40 -10.28 7.12 -14.77
N GLN A 41 -11.00 6.05 -15.11
CA GLN A 41 -11.74 5.26 -14.12
C GLN A 41 -10.78 4.49 -13.21
N ALA A 42 -9.79 3.81 -13.77
CA ALA A 42 -8.81 3.04 -13.00
C ALA A 42 -8.04 3.95 -12.01
N GLU A 43 -7.62 5.13 -12.45
CA GLU A 43 -6.97 6.12 -11.59
C GLU A 43 -7.88 6.56 -10.43
N ARG A 44 -9.13 6.91 -10.72
CA ARG A 44 -10.12 7.27 -9.68
C ARG A 44 -10.34 6.13 -8.69
N GLU A 45 -10.46 4.89 -9.16
CA GLU A 45 -10.64 3.74 -8.28
C GLU A 45 -9.45 3.50 -7.35
N VAL A 46 -8.21 3.70 -7.84
CA VAL A 46 -7.01 3.63 -6.99
C VAL A 46 -7.04 4.74 -5.94
N LEU A 47 -7.31 5.97 -6.36
CA LEU A 47 -7.37 7.12 -5.46
C LEU A 47 -8.45 6.96 -4.38
N ASP A 48 -9.64 6.53 -4.76
CA ASP A 48 -10.78 6.46 -3.85
C ASP A 48 -10.79 5.20 -2.99
N ARG A 49 -10.48 4.02 -3.56
CA ARG A 49 -10.61 2.74 -2.84
C ARG A 49 -9.32 2.23 -2.23
N GLN A 50 -8.18 2.42 -2.89
CA GLN A 50 -6.89 1.93 -2.36
C GLN A 50 -6.23 2.98 -1.46
N LEU A 51 -6.33 4.26 -1.83
CA LEU A 51 -5.68 5.36 -1.11
C LEU A 51 -6.61 6.14 -0.18
N ASP A 52 -7.93 5.93 -0.28
CA ASP A 52 -8.94 6.64 0.51
C ASP A 52 -8.71 8.17 0.51
N LEU A 53 -8.71 8.74 -0.70
CA LEU A 53 -8.41 10.15 -0.92
C LEU A 53 -9.35 11.09 -0.14
N GLY A 54 -10.61 10.68 0.07
CA GLY A 54 -11.57 11.40 0.91
C GLY A 54 -11.08 11.54 2.35
N ARG A 55 -10.69 10.43 2.99
CA ARG A 55 -10.15 10.44 4.35
C ARG A 55 -8.85 11.21 4.44
N LEU A 56 -7.95 11.08 3.46
CA LEU A 56 -6.69 11.84 3.43
C LEU A 56 -6.94 13.36 3.40
N ARG A 57 -7.91 13.83 2.60
CA ARG A 57 -8.30 15.24 2.56
C ARG A 57 -8.84 15.73 3.90
N LEU A 58 -9.68 14.94 4.57
CA LEU A 58 -10.19 15.27 5.91
C LEU A 58 -9.08 15.38 6.94
N VAL A 59 -8.14 14.43 6.96
CA VAL A 59 -6.99 14.45 7.86
C VAL A 59 -6.11 15.67 7.58
N ALA A 60 -5.82 15.97 6.31
CA ALA A 60 -5.03 17.14 5.94
C ALA A 60 -5.70 18.46 6.33
N ALA A 61 -7.03 18.57 6.16
CA ALA A 61 -7.78 19.74 6.62
C ALA A 61 -7.67 19.92 8.14
N ARG A 62 -7.90 18.84 8.91
CA ARG A 62 -7.76 18.83 10.37
C ARG A 62 -6.34 19.22 10.83
N LEU A 63 -5.30 18.73 10.15
CA LEU A 63 -3.91 19.06 10.48
C LEU A 63 -3.57 20.53 10.20
N ARG A 64 -4.21 21.16 9.21
CA ARG A 64 -4.05 22.60 8.98
C ARG A 64 -4.74 23.45 10.04
N GLU A 65 -5.93 23.06 10.46
CA GLU A 65 -6.71 23.76 11.48
C GLU A 65 -6.10 23.56 12.88
N HIS A 66 -5.54 22.38 13.13
CA HIS A 66 -4.96 21.97 14.39
C HIS A 66 -3.57 21.36 14.16
N PRO A 67 -2.55 22.20 13.92
CA PRO A 67 -1.20 21.71 13.70
C PRO A 67 -0.72 20.93 14.92
N PRO A 68 -0.24 19.69 14.72
CA PRO A 68 0.23 18.88 15.84
C PRO A 68 1.50 19.49 16.43
N ARG A 69 1.64 19.38 17.75
CA ARG A 69 2.93 19.68 18.39
C ARG A 69 3.91 18.56 18.03
N LEU A 70 4.96 18.92 17.30
CA LEU A 70 6.06 18.00 17.00
C LEU A 70 6.98 17.93 18.21
N CYS A 71 7.15 16.73 18.76
CA CYS A 71 8.05 16.45 19.87
C CYS A 71 9.09 15.44 19.42
N ALA A 72 10.37 15.84 19.42
CA ALA A 72 11.46 14.91 19.23
C ALA A 72 11.56 14.00 20.46
N LEU A 73 11.62 12.69 20.25
CA LEU A 73 11.78 11.70 21.31
C LEU A 73 13.19 11.13 21.25
N GLU A 74 13.84 10.98 22.41
CA GLU A 74 15.16 10.37 22.51
C GLU A 74 15.14 8.86 22.20
N ARG A 75 13.98 8.23 22.41
CA ARG A 75 13.72 6.82 22.11
C ARG A 75 12.34 6.70 21.48
N PRO A 76 12.10 5.73 20.57
CA PRO A 76 10.82 5.69 19.89
C PRO A 76 9.72 5.25 20.87
N SER A 77 8.52 5.84 20.75
CA SER A 77 7.45 5.61 21.72
C SER A 77 6.95 4.16 21.70
N PRO A 78 6.30 3.66 22.76
CA PRO A 78 5.63 2.35 22.73
C PRO A 78 4.62 2.20 21.58
N LEU A 79 3.97 3.30 21.16
CA LEU A 79 3.06 3.31 20.01
C LEU A 79 3.78 3.01 18.67
N ALA A 80 5.09 3.26 18.60
CA ALA A 80 5.90 2.95 17.42
C ALA A 80 6.40 1.49 17.38
N PHE A 81 6.15 0.68 18.41
CA PHE A 81 6.68 -0.67 18.52
C PHE A 81 6.31 -1.54 17.32
N LEU A 82 5.02 -1.59 16.95
CA LEU A 82 4.56 -2.41 15.82
C LEU A 82 5.19 -1.99 14.48
N LEU A 83 5.29 -0.68 14.23
CA LEU A 83 5.94 -0.13 13.03
C LEU A 83 7.42 -0.53 12.96
N MET A 84 8.09 -0.59 14.11
CA MET A 84 9.49 -1.01 14.19
C MET A 84 9.66 -2.51 13.95
N VAL A 85 8.75 -3.35 14.47
CA VAL A 85 8.72 -4.79 14.18
C VAL A 85 8.55 -5.05 12.68
N GLU A 86 7.62 -4.35 12.02
CA GLU A 86 7.41 -4.46 10.58
C GLU A 86 8.68 -4.08 9.79
N ARG A 87 9.32 -2.96 10.16
CA ARG A 87 10.59 -2.53 9.55
C ARG A 87 11.69 -3.60 9.70
N MET A 88 11.78 -4.24 10.86
CA MET A 88 12.79 -5.28 11.11
C MET A 88 12.52 -6.56 10.32
N ALA A 89 11.24 -6.91 10.12
CA ALA A 89 10.83 -8.06 9.32
C ALA A 89 11.20 -7.90 7.84
N ALA A 90 11.20 -6.66 7.34
CA ALA A 90 11.61 -6.33 5.97
C ALA A 90 13.14 -6.39 5.77
N GLN A 91 13.94 -6.46 6.83
CA GLN A 91 15.41 -6.52 6.75
C GLN A 91 15.93 -7.95 6.82
N LEU A 92 16.82 -8.29 5.89
CA LEU A 92 17.55 -9.56 5.92
C LEU A 92 18.48 -9.62 7.15
N SER A 93 18.43 -10.74 7.86
CA SER A 93 19.16 -10.97 9.10
C SER A 93 19.43 -12.45 9.28
N THR A 94 20.56 -12.78 9.91
CA THR A 94 20.93 -14.14 10.32
C THR A 94 20.22 -14.57 11.60
N GLU A 95 19.74 -13.62 12.39
CA GLU A 95 18.91 -13.86 13.58
C GLU A 95 17.43 -13.93 13.22
N THR A 96 16.68 -14.79 13.93
CA THR A 96 15.23 -14.91 13.75
C THR A 96 14.52 -13.60 14.08
N LEU A 97 13.33 -13.38 13.50
CA LEU A 97 12.51 -12.21 13.83
C LEU A 97 12.04 -12.26 15.30
N LEU A 98 11.69 -13.46 15.79
CA LEU A 98 11.17 -13.63 17.15
C LEU A 98 12.18 -13.23 18.22
N ASP A 99 13.44 -13.68 18.07
CA ASP A 99 14.51 -13.35 19.02
C ASP A 99 14.78 -11.84 19.06
N ARG A 100 14.74 -11.21 17.88
CA ARG A 100 14.88 -9.76 17.74
C ARG A 100 13.74 -8.99 18.39
N VAL A 101 12.49 -9.43 18.21
CA VAL A 101 11.30 -8.81 18.82
C VAL A 101 11.30 -8.97 20.33
N GLU A 102 11.67 -10.14 20.86
CA GLU A 102 11.68 -10.37 22.31
C GLU A 102 12.76 -9.52 23.00
N ARG A 103 13.94 -9.37 22.38
CA ARG A 103 14.97 -8.43 22.88
C ARG A 103 14.47 -7.00 22.87
N MET A 104 13.82 -6.58 21.78
CA MET A 104 13.25 -5.23 21.66
C MET A 104 12.20 -4.99 22.74
N ARG A 105 11.28 -5.94 22.97
CA ARG A 105 10.25 -5.84 24.03
C ARG A 105 10.86 -5.61 25.41
N ARG A 106 11.93 -6.33 25.75
CA ARG A 106 12.64 -6.19 27.03
C ARG A 106 13.32 -4.82 27.19
N GLN A 107 13.80 -4.21 26.11
CA GLN A 107 14.47 -2.91 26.15
C GLN A 107 13.51 -1.72 26.10
N TRP A 108 12.30 -1.93 25.59
CA TRP A 108 11.34 -0.86 25.27
C TRP A 108 10.26 -0.66 26.33
N PHE A 109 9.91 -1.72 27.06
CA PHE A 109 8.90 -1.71 28.12
C PHE A 109 9.49 -1.89 29.53
N ALA A 110 10.83 -1.82 29.65
CA ALA A 110 11.55 -1.73 30.91
C ALA A 110 11.88 -0.27 31.21
#